data_AF-A0A136MUP7-F1
#
_entry.id   AF-A0A136MUP7-F1
#
_cell.length_a   1.000
_cell.length_b   1.000
_cell.length_c   1.000
_cell.angle_alpha   90.00
_cell.angle_beta   90.00
_cell.angle_gamma   90.00
#
_symmetry.space_group_name_H-M   'P 1'
#
loop_
_entity.id
_entity.type
_entity.pdbx_description
1 polymer ?
#
loop_
_entity_poly.entity_id
_entity_poly.type
_entity_poly.pdbx_seq_one_letter_code
_entity_poly.pdbx_strand_id
1 'polypeptide(L)'
;MVLISAAWMKSADQNPGACGRMLSALVLFAALTVGLPSAILGSKFSNVSLRHALHPGMNPEVFLSESIPEYGAWQVMNEKLEPGAGILTHENRHYYLRDDLKLIHLDDYRLVPLYGEAPQAVLKKLRELGVRYYLRIGNEKNHPILAQLGVEKFLHSNSTLLYKQGPTELYRFKE
;
A
#
# COMPACT_ATOMS: atom_id res chain seq x y z
N MET A 1 -11.37 25.09 40.19
CA MET A 1 -10.05 25.09 39.52
C MET A 1 -9.07 26.15 40.05
N VAL A 2 -9.33 26.78 41.22
CA VAL A 2 -8.49 27.85 41.80
C VAL A 2 -7.76 27.41 43.09
N LEU A 3 -8.14 26.28 43.69
CA LEU A 3 -7.53 25.81 44.95
C LEU A 3 -6.25 24.95 44.76
N ILE A 4 -5.96 24.51 43.54
CA ILE A 4 -4.77 23.69 43.25
C ILE A 4 -3.51 24.55 43.13
N SER A 5 -3.63 25.85 42.84
CA SER A 5 -2.50 26.76 42.59
C SER A 5 -1.76 27.20 43.86
N ALA A 6 -2.45 27.36 45.00
CA ALA A 6 -1.84 27.89 46.22
C ALA A 6 -0.96 26.86 46.98
N ALA A 7 -1.35 25.59 46.98
CA ALA A 7 -0.53 24.51 47.53
C ALA A 7 0.71 24.22 46.66
N TRP A 8 0.62 24.48 45.36
CA TRP A 8 1.70 24.31 44.39
C TRP A 8 2.83 25.34 44.57
N MET A 9 2.50 26.61 44.82
CA MET A 9 3.53 27.64 45.02
C MET A 9 4.36 27.43 46.30
N LYS A 10 3.76 26.88 47.37
CA LYS A 10 4.50 26.60 48.62
C LYS A 10 5.48 25.43 48.52
N SER A 11 5.22 24.46 47.65
CA SER A 11 6.08 23.27 47.47
C SER A 11 7.29 23.57 46.57
N ALA A 12 7.13 24.46 45.58
CA ALA A 12 8.21 24.84 44.65
C ALA A 12 9.36 25.60 45.34
N ASP A 13 9.08 26.31 46.43
CA ASP A 13 10.06 27.11 47.17
C ASP A 13 11.00 26.27 48.05
N GLN A 14 10.61 25.03 48.39
CA GLN A 14 11.38 24.15 49.28
C GLN A 14 12.29 23.15 48.55
N ASN A 15 12.10 22.95 47.23
CA ASN A 15 12.93 22.03 46.46
C ASN A 15 12.92 22.41 44.96
N PRO A 16 13.81 23.30 44.49
CA PRO A 16 13.81 23.78 43.11
C PRO A 16 14.04 22.65 42.08
N GLY A 17 14.72 21.57 42.48
CA GLY A 17 14.90 20.37 41.64
C GLY A 17 13.62 19.55 41.44
N ALA A 18 12.64 19.65 42.34
CA ALA A 18 11.36 18.94 42.21
C ALA A 18 10.46 19.61 41.16
N CYS A 19 10.49 20.95 41.07
CA CYS A 19 9.73 21.71 40.07
C CYS A 19 10.18 21.36 38.64
N GLY A 20 11.49 21.27 38.40
CA GLY A 20 12.04 20.87 37.10
C GLY A 20 11.65 19.44 36.69
N ARG A 21 11.76 18.48 37.62
CA ARG A 21 11.39 17.07 37.35
C ARG A 21 9.91 16.90 37.07
N MET A 22 9.05 17.66 37.75
CA MET A 22 7.61 17.58 37.57
C MET A 22 7.16 18.23 36.26
N LEU A 23 7.80 19.32 35.85
CA LEU A 23 7.59 19.91 34.53
C LEU A 23 8.01 18.96 33.41
N SER A 24 9.18 18.31 33.55
CA SER A 24 9.61 17.28 32.60
C SER A 24 8.63 16.10 32.53
N ALA A 25 8.10 15.64 33.67
CA ALA A 25 7.11 14.58 33.71
C ALA A 25 5.79 14.99 33.01
N LEU A 26 5.33 16.22 33.20
CA LEU A 26 4.15 16.76 32.52
C LEU A 26 4.35 16.87 31.00
N VAL A 27 5.52 17.34 30.56
CA VAL A 27 5.88 17.40 29.13
C VAL A 27 5.93 16.00 28.52
N LEU A 28 6.53 15.04 29.22
CA LEU A 28 6.58 13.64 28.77
C LEU A 28 5.19 13.02 28.69
N PHE A 29 4.33 13.29 29.68
CA PHE A 29 2.96 12.80 29.71
C PHE A 29 2.13 13.41 28.57
N ALA A 30 2.26 14.72 28.32
CA ALA A 30 1.60 15.40 27.20
C ALA A 30 2.10 14.88 25.84
N ALA A 31 3.39 14.60 25.70
CA ALA A 31 3.96 14.00 24.49
C ALA A 31 3.42 12.57 24.26
N LEU A 32 3.25 11.79 25.33
CA LEU A 32 2.69 10.45 25.27
C LEU A 32 1.20 10.47 24.94
N THR A 33 0.40 11.39 25.50
CA THR A 33 -1.07 11.41 25.28
C THR A 33 -1.50 11.90 23.90
N VAL A 34 -0.68 12.68 23.18
CA VAL A 34 -1.00 13.07 21.79
C VAL A 34 -0.64 11.94 20.81
N GLY A 35 0.41 11.18 21.09
CA GLY A 35 0.86 10.06 20.26
C GLY A 35 0.11 8.75 20.50
N LEU A 36 -0.24 8.43 21.76
CA LEU A 36 -0.86 7.14 22.12
C LEU A 36 -2.20 6.89 21.42
N PRO A 37 -3.17 7.82 21.43
CA PRO A 37 -4.45 7.59 20.78
C PRO A 37 -4.28 7.37 19.28
N SER A 38 -3.41 8.14 18.62
CA SER A 38 -3.11 7.99 17.20
C SER A 38 -2.39 6.66 16.88
N ALA A 39 -1.50 6.20 17.75
CA ALA A 39 -0.79 4.93 17.60
C ALA A 39 -1.68 3.71 17.92
N ILE A 40 -2.56 3.81 18.92
CA ILE A 40 -3.49 2.76 19.34
C ILE A 40 -4.67 2.64 18.35
N LEU A 41 -5.22 3.77 17.91
CA LEU A 41 -6.33 3.80 16.96
C LEU A 41 -5.86 3.58 15.52
N GLY A 42 -4.59 3.88 15.23
CA GLY A 42 -4.00 3.75 13.89
C GLY A 42 -4.76 4.57 12.83
N SER A 43 -4.37 4.39 11.57
CA SER A 43 -5.05 4.95 10.40
C SER A 43 -6.47 4.42 10.16
N LYS A 44 -7.09 3.75 11.14
CA LYS A 44 -8.35 2.99 10.96
C LYS A 44 -9.60 3.85 10.81
N PHE A 45 -9.52 5.17 10.98
CA PHE A 45 -10.71 6.03 11.04
C PHE A 45 -10.73 7.26 10.13
N SER A 46 -9.75 7.47 9.24
CA SER A 46 -9.71 8.73 8.48
C SER A 46 -10.81 8.88 7.42
N ASN A 47 -11.54 7.82 7.06
CA ASN A 47 -12.81 7.91 6.32
C ASN A 47 -13.47 6.52 6.20
N VAL A 48 -14.10 6.03 7.26
CA VAL A 48 -15.02 4.88 7.10
C VAL A 48 -16.35 5.43 6.57
N SER A 49 -16.39 5.77 5.29
CA SER A 49 -17.67 6.01 4.63
C SER A 49 -18.38 4.66 4.56
N LEU A 50 -19.42 4.47 5.37
CA LEU A 50 -20.27 3.28 5.37
C LEU A 50 -21.14 3.18 4.11
N ARG A 51 -20.78 3.84 2.99
CA ARG A 51 -21.56 3.84 1.73
C ARG A 51 -21.98 2.44 1.31
N HIS A 52 -21.11 1.45 1.54
CA HIS A 52 -21.36 0.06 1.23
C HIS A 52 -22.28 -0.67 2.22
N ALA A 53 -22.31 -0.24 3.49
CA ALA A 53 -23.29 -0.72 4.47
C ALA A 53 -24.68 -0.09 4.28
N LEU A 54 -24.78 0.96 3.46
CA LEU A 54 -26.04 1.65 3.14
C LEU A 54 -26.82 1.00 1.97
N HIS A 55 -26.30 -0.06 1.35
CA HIS A 55 -26.95 -0.73 0.20
C HIS A 55 -27.20 -2.23 0.42
N PRO A 56 -28.06 -2.62 1.38
CA PRO A 56 -28.49 -4.01 1.50
C PRO A 56 -29.17 -4.48 0.21
N GLY A 57 -28.73 -5.60 -0.35
CA GLY A 57 -29.26 -6.17 -1.60
C GLY A 57 -28.59 -5.67 -2.89
N MET A 58 -27.50 -4.91 -2.80
CA MET A 58 -26.69 -4.54 -3.96
C MET A 58 -26.12 -5.78 -4.66
N ASN A 59 -26.14 -5.77 -5.99
CA ASN A 59 -25.51 -6.83 -6.79
C ASN A 59 -23.99 -6.88 -6.50
N PRO A 60 -23.40 -8.07 -6.24
CA PRO A 60 -21.97 -8.19 -5.92
C PRO A 60 -21.02 -7.59 -6.96
N GLU A 61 -21.34 -7.65 -8.26
CA GLU A 61 -20.50 -7.06 -9.30
C GLU A 61 -20.53 -5.54 -9.25
N VAL A 62 -21.71 -4.96 -9.02
CA VAL A 62 -21.86 -3.50 -8.82
C VAL A 62 -21.06 -3.08 -7.60
N PHE A 63 -21.21 -3.80 -6.49
CA PHE A 63 -20.45 -3.56 -5.27
C PHE A 63 -18.94 -3.58 -5.52
N LEU A 64 -18.42 -4.61 -6.19
CA LEU A 64 -16.99 -4.75 -6.44
C LEU A 64 -16.47 -3.65 -7.38
N SER A 65 -17.22 -3.32 -8.43
CA SER A 65 -16.84 -2.25 -9.37
C SER A 65 -16.82 -0.86 -8.72
N GLU A 66 -17.70 -0.59 -7.75
CA GLU A 66 -17.72 0.68 -7.01
C GLU A 66 -16.70 0.71 -5.85
N SER A 67 -16.44 -0.44 -5.21
CA SER A 67 -15.58 -0.54 -4.03
C SER A 67 -14.10 -0.67 -4.37
N ILE A 68 -13.77 -1.30 -5.51
CA ILE A 68 -12.42 -1.71 -5.87
C ILE A 68 -12.05 -1.13 -7.24
N PRO A 69 -11.18 -0.10 -7.27
CA PRO A 69 -10.74 0.52 -8.52
C PRO A 69 -10.08 -0.46 -9.51
N GLU A 70 -9.46 -1.53 -9.01
CA GLU A 70 -8.78 -2.54 -9.83
C GLU A 70 -9.71 -3.60 -10.42
N TYR A 71 -10.99 -3.64 -10.04
CA TYR A 71 -11.91 -4.73 -10.38
C TYR A 71 -12.04 -4.94 -11.90
N GLY A 72 -12.11 -3.86 -12.68
CA GLY A 72 -12.19 -3.96 -14.14
C GLY A 72 -10.93 -4.58 -14.77
N ALA A 73 -9.74 -4.36 -14.18
CA ALA A 73 -8.52 -5.03 -14.63
C ALA A 73 -8.58 -6.54 -14.33
N TRP A 74 -9.13 -6.93 -13.17
CA TRP A 74 -9.29 -8.34 -12.81
C TRP A 74 -10.25 -9.09 -13.74
N GLN A 75 -11.35 -8.45 -14.15
CA GLN A 75 -12.25 -9.00 -15.15
C GLN A 75 -11.53 -9.27 -16.47
N VAL A 76 -10.79 -8.27 -16.98
CA VAL A 76 -9.97 -8.44 -18.19
C VAL A 76 -8.94 -9.56 -18.00
N MET A 77 -8.32 -9.67 -16.83
CA MET A 77 -7.34 -10.71 -16.56
C MET A 77 -7.95 -12.11 -16.63
N ASN A 78 -9.08 -12.30 -15.94
CA ASN A 78 -9.79 -13.57 -15.88
C ASN A 78 -10.38 -13.99 -17.24
N GLU A 79 -10.78 -13.03 -18.06
CA GLU A 79 -11.38 -13.32 -19.37
C GLU A 79 -10.33 -13.54 -20.47
N LYS A 80 -9.26 -12.74 -20.48
CA LYS A 80 -8.41 -12.60 -21.68
C LYS A 80 -7.01 -13.18 -21.54
N LEU A 81 -6.52 -13.39 -20.32
CA LEU A 81 -5.17 -13.93 -20.16
C LEU A 81 -5.15 -15.43 -20.36
N GLU A 82 -4.06 -15.89 -20.98
CA GLU A 82 -3.82 -17.31 -21.19
C GLU A 82 -3.57 -18.06 -19.87
N PRO A 83 -3.90 -19.37 -19.81
CA PRO A 83 -3.63 -20.16 -18.64
C PRO A 83 -2.15 -20.21 -18.26
N GLY A 84 -1.87 -20.15 -16.96
CA GLY A 84 -0.49 -20.20 -16.44
C GLY A 84 0.29 -18.89 -16.59
N ALA A 85 -0.32 -17.81 -17.08
CA ALA A 85 0.34 -16.53 -17.27
C ALA A 85 0.86 -15.94 -15.95
N GLY A 86 2.12 -15.51 -15.94
CA GLY A 86 2.71 -14.75 -14.84
C GLY A 86 2.41 -13.26 -14.95
N ILE A 87 1.92 -12.66 -13.87
CA ILE A 87 1.64 -11.23 -13.76
C ILE A 87 2.52 -10.65 -12.66
N LEU A 88 3.39 -9.70 -13.03
CA LEU A 88 4.17 -8.91 -12.07
C LEU A 88 3.29 -7.78 -11.50
N THR A 89 3.17 -7.64 -10.17
CA THR A 89 2.29 -6.63 -9.55
C THR A 89 2.55 -6.44 -8.04
N HIS A 90 2.05 -5.36 -7.43
CA HIS A 90 1.84 -5.28 -5.96
C HIS A 90 0.41 -5.65 -5.51
N GLU A 91 -0.42 -6.18 -6.41
CA GLU A 91 -1.74 -6.71 -6.03
C GLU A 91 -1.62 -7.98 -5.18
N ASN A 92 -2.33 -8.01 -4.06
CA ASN A 92 -2.31 -9.10 -3.08
C ASN A 92 -3.62 -9.90 -3.02
N ARG A 93 -4.69 -9.40 -3.63
CA ARG A 93 -6.05 -9.96 -3.60
C ARG A 93 -6.24 -11.05 -4.66
N HIS A 94 -5.39 -12.07 -4.62
CA HIS A 94 -5.38 -13.19 -5.57
C HIS A 94 -6.70 -13.99 -5.62
N TYR A 95 -7.51 -13.98 -4.56
CA TYR A 95 -8.79 -14.71 -4.49
C TYR A 95 -9.85 -14.26 -5.50
N TYR A 96 -9.69 -13.09 -6.14
CA TYR A 96 -10.60 -12.61 -7.20
C TYR A 96 -10.13 -13.00 -8.61
N LEU A 97 -9.01 -13.72 -8.71
CA LEU A 97 -8.43 -14.14 -9.97
C LEU A 97 -8.61 -15.65 -10.17
N ARG A 98 -8.56 -16.09 -11.42
CA ARG A 98 -8.51 -17.53 -11.73
C ARG A 98 -7.27 -18.17 -11.11
N ASP A 99 -7.42 -19.40 -10.61
CA ASP A 99 -6.34 -20.15 -9.95
C ASP A 99 -5.15 -20.50 -10.84
N ASP A 100 -5.33 -20.43 -12.17
CA ASP A 100 -4.28 -20.69 -13.15
C ASP A 100 -3.36 -19.49 -13.40
N LEU A 101 -3.73 -18.29 -12.96
CA LEU A 101 -2.92 -17.09 -13.07
C LEU A 101 -1.90 -17.04 -11.93
N LYS A 102 -0.66 -16.68 -12.26
CA LYS A 102 0.44 -16.59 -11.28
C LYS A 102 0.75 -15.14 -10.98
N LEU A 103 0.38 -14.67 -9.81
CA LEU A 103 0.87 -13.38 -9.33
C LEU A 103 2.30 -13.52 -8.82
N ILE A 104 3.21 -12.74 -9.42
CA ILE A 104 4.58 -12.58 -8.95
C ILE A 104 4.65 -11.20 -8.34
N HIS A 105 4.79 -11.16 -7.03
CA HIS A 105 4.81 -9.89 -6.33
C HIS A 105 6.13 -9.16 -6.59
N LEU A 106 6.10 -7.83 -6.67
CA LEU A 106 7.28 -7.02 -6.98
C LEU A 106 8.42 -7.14 -5.94
N ASP A 107 8.09 -7.57 -4.72
CA ASP A 107 9.04 -7.85 -3.62
C ASP A 107 9.48 -9.32 -3.53
N ASP A 108 9.12 -10.15 -4.52
CA ASP A 108 9.50 -11.56 -4.54
C ASP A 108 11.03 -11.69 -4.42
N TYR A 109 11.48 -12.56 -3.51
CA TYR A 109 12.90 -12.75 -3.20
C TYR A 109 13.75 -13.09 -4.44
N ARG A 110 13.13 -13.68 -5.48
CA ARG A 110 13.78 -14.02 -6.75
C ARG A 110 14.11 -12.79 -7.61
N LEU A 111 13.45 -11.67 -7.34
CA LEU A 111 13.66 -10.39 -8.03
C LEU A 111 14.68 -9.49 -7.31
N VAL A 112 14.93 -9.71 -6.02
CA VAL A 112 15.88 -8.91 -5.23
C VAL A 112 17.29 -8.84 -5.86
N PRO A 113 17.86 -9.95 -6.40
CA PRO A 113 19.16 -9.88 -7.08
C PRO A 113 19.18 -9.02 -8.35
N LEU A 114 18.01 -8.61 -8.87
CA LEU A 114 17.88 -7.78 -10.06
C LEU A 114 17.80 -6.28 -9.72
N TYR A 115 17.82 -5.91 -8.44
CA TYR A 115 17.71 -4.51 -8.04
C TYR A 115 18.95 -3.74 -8.47
N GLY A 116 18.76 -2.67 -9.24
CA GLY A 116 19.84 -1.90 -9.85
C GLY A 116 20.43 -2.48 -11.13
N GLU A 117 19.99 -3.67 -11.56
CA GLU A 117 20.47 -4.30 -12.79
C GLU A 117 20.01 -3.57 -14.07
N ALA A 118 20.67 -3.89 -15.18
CA ALA A 118 20.30 -3.37 -16.48
C ALA A 118 18.91 -3.88 -16.91
N PRO A 119 18.06 -3.06 -17.56
CA PRO A 119 16.71 -3.45 -17.95
C PRO A 119 16.61 -4.76 -18.74
N GLN A 120 17.60 -5.07 -19.58
CA GLN A 120 17.62 -6.31 -20.36
C GLN A 120 17.82 -7.56 -19.49
N ALA A 121 18.63 -7.46 -18.43
CA ALA A 121 18.82 -8.55 -17.48
C ALA A 121 17.52 -8.79 -16.69
N VAL A 122 16.85 -7.70 -16.26
CA VAL A 122 15.54 -7.77 -15.60
C VAL A 122 14.51 -8.45 -16.49
N LEU A 123 14.34 -7.98 -17.73
CA LEU A 123 13.40 -8.55 -18.71
C LEU A 123 13.69 -10.01 -19.03
N LYS A 124 14.96 -10.40 -19.14
CA LYS A 124 15.36 -11.81 -19.31
C LYS A 124 14.89 -12.64 -18.11
N LYS A 125 15.14 -12.17 -16.88
CA LYS A 125 14.77 -12.91 -15.68
C LYS A 125 13.26 -13.00 -15.48
N LEU A 126 12.52 -11.93 -15.77
CA LEU A 126 11.06 -11.93 -15.76
C LEU A 126 10.51 -12.99 -16.73
N ARG A 127 11.07 -13.10 -17.94
CA ARG A 127 10.70 -14.16 -18.90
C ARG A 127 11.01 -15.55 -18.37
N GLU A 128 12.17 -15.78 -17.76
CA GLU A 128 12.51 -17.06 -17.12
C GLU A 128 11.53 -17.45 -16.01
N LEU A 129 10.99 -16.47 -15.27
CA LEU A 129 9.98 -16.68 -14.24
C LEU A 129 8.56 -16.87 -14.81
N GLY A 130 8.39 -16.80 -16.12
CA GLY A 130 7.09 -16.90 -16.78
C GLY A 130 6.24 -15.63 -16.67
N VAL A 131 6.82 -14.49 -16.30
CA VAL A 131 6.14 -13.20 -16.29
C VAL A 131 5.90 -12.76 -17.73
N ARG A 132 4.63 -12.57 -18.06
CA ARG A 132 4.16 -12.11 -19.37
C ARG A 132 3.43 -10.77 -19.29
N TYR A 133 2.91 -10.46 -18.11
CA TYR A 133 2.12 -9.27 -17.86
C TYR A 133 2.69 -8.46 -16.69
N TYR A 134 2.43 -7.16 -16.72
CA TYR A 134 2.67 -6.26 -15.58
C TYR A 134 1.36 -5.53 -15.28
N LEU A 135 0.85 -5.69 -14.07
CA LEU A 135 -0.31 -4.96 -13.56
C LEU A 135 0.19 -3.87 -12.62
N ARG A 136 0.05 -2.62 -13.06
CA ARG A 136 0.26 -1.43 -12.26
C ARG A 136 -1.03 -1.08 -11.54
N ILE A 137 -0.97 -0.97 -10.21
CA ILE A 137 -2.10 -0.51 -9.39
C ILE A 137 -1.84 0.90 -8.84
N GLY A 138 -2.88 1.51 -8.25
CA GLY A 138 -2.77 2.83 -7.63
C GLY A 138 -1.69 2.91 -6.56
N ASN A 139 -1.09 4.10 -6.41
CA ASN A 139 -0.05 4.41 -5.42
C ASN A 139 1.30 3.68 -5.57
N GLU A 140 1.54 2.92 -6.64
CA GLU A 140 2.85 2.26 -6.87
C GLU A 140 3.98 3.23 -7.25
N LYS A 141 3.68 4.42 -7.77
CA LYS A 141 4.69 5.33 -8.36
C LYS A 141 5.83 5.70 -7.41
N ASN A 142 5.56 5.78 -6.12
CA ASN A 142 6.54 6.14 -5.09
C ASN A 142 7.03 4.92 -4.31
N HIS A 143 6.68 3.70 -4.72
CA HIS A 143 7.06 2.49 -4.01
C HIS A 143 8.56 2.22 -4.22
N PRO A 144 9.38 2.10 -3.15
CA PRO A 144 10.84 1.93 -3.29
C PRO A 144 11.24 0.73 -4.16
N ILE A 145 10.46 -0.34 -4.10
CA ILE A 145 10.72 -1.58 -4.82
C ILE A 145 10.58 -1.39 -6.34
N LEU A 146 9.59 -0.60 -6.78
CA LEU A 146 9.42 -0.27 -8.19
C LEU A 146 10.64 0.49 -8.72
N ALA A 147 11.16 1.43 -7.92
CA ALA A 147 12.35 2.21 -8.26
C ALA A 147 13.61 1.33 -8.32
N GLN A 148 13.74 0.38 -7.40
CA GLN A 148 14.88 -0.56 -7.34
C GLN A 148 14.89 -1.55 -8.51
N LEU A 149 13.74 -2.14 -8.85
CA LEU A 149 13.62 -3.05 -9.99
C LEU A 149 13.68 -2.29 -11.33
N GLY A 150 13.30 -1.02 -11.35
CA GLY A 150 13.44 -0.15 -12.50
C GLY A 150 12.46 -0.42 -13.64
N VAL A 151 11.27 -0.96 -13.34
CA VAL A 151 10.24 -1.34 -14.34
C VAL A 151 9.92 -0.20 -15.30
N GLU A 152 9.79 1.03 -14.80
CA GLU A 152 9.53 2.23 -15.60
C GLU A 152 10.53 2.46 -16.73
N LYS A 153 11.79 2.03 -16.55
CA LYS A 153 12.86 2.25 -17.52
C LYS A 153 12.64 1.46 -18.82
N PHE A 154 11.85 0.39 -18.77
CA PHE A 154 11.67 -0.50 -19.91
C PHE A 154 10.21 -0.80 -20.25
N LEU A 155 9.27 -0.44 -19.39
CA LEU A 155 7.87 -0.79 -19.57
C LEU A 155 7.33 -0.32 -20.93
N HIS A 156 7.42 0.97 -21.24
CA HIS A 156 6.82 1.51 -22.47
C HIS A 156 7.49 1.04 -23.76
N SER A 157 8.80 0.74 -23.72
CA SER A 157 9.53 0.26 -24.90
C SER A 157 9.31 -1.25 -25.15
N ASN A 158 9.10 -2.03 -24.09
CA ASN A 158 9.04 -3.49 -24.14
C ASN A 158 7.67 -4.08 -23.81
N SER A 159 6.61 -3.27 -23.80
CA SER A 159 5.26 -3.77 -23.54
C SER A 159 4.20 -3.08 -24.41
N THR A 160 3.02 -3.68 -24.43
CA THR A 160 1.81 -3.15 -25.05
C THR A 160 0.74 -3.00 -23.97
N LEU A 161 0.11 -1.82 -23.89
CA LEU A 161 -0.99 -1.57 -22.97
C LEU A 161 -2.23 -2.35 -23.42
N LEU A 162 -2.81 -3.14 -22.52
CA LEU A 162 -4.02 -3.92 -22.76
C LEU A 162 -5.27 -3.31 -22.11
N TYR A 163 -5.09 -2.65 -20.97
CA TYR A 163 -6.19 -2.08 -20.21
C TYR A 163 -5.71 -0.87 -19.40
N LYS A 164 -6.59 0.12 -19.26
CA LYS A 164 -6.36 1.32 -18.45
C LYS A 164 -7.67 1.84 -17.86
N GLN A 165 -7.72 1.99 -16.55
CA GLN A 165 -8.79 2.70 -15.85
C GLN A 165 -8.19 3.46 -14.66
N GLY A 166 -8.26 4.80 -14.70
CA GLY A 166 -7.66 5.63 -13.65
C GLY A 166 -6.15 5.35 -13.50
N PRO A 167 -5.68 5.04 -12.28
CA PRO A 167 -4.27 4.71 -12.03
C PRO A 167 -3.91 3.24 -12.34
N THR A 168 -4.89 2.40 -12.67
CA THR A 168 -4.69 0.97 -12.91
C THR A 168 -4.42 0.73 -14.39
N GLU A 169 -3.29 0.09 -14.69
CA GLU A 169 -2.81 -0.16 -16.05
C GLU A 169 -2.32 -1.61 -16.17
N LEU A 170 -2.78 -2.34 -17.18
CA LEU A 170 -2.30 -3.70 -17.48
C LEU A 170 -1.50 -3.69 -18.77
N TYR A 171 -0.28 -4.19 -18.70
CA TYR A 171 0.65 -4.28 -19.81
C TYR A 171 0.97 -5.74 -20.13
N ARG A 172 1.17 -6.03 -21.41
CA ARG A 172 1.76 -7.29 -21.90
C ARG A 172 3.17 -7.05 -22.36
N PHE A 173 4.15 -7.77 -21.83
CA PHE A 173 5.52 -7.71 -22.32
C PHE A 173 5.61 -8.29 -23.75
N LYS A 174 6.44 -7.66 -24.59
CA LYS A 174 6.78 -8.18 -25.92
C LYS A 174 7.68 -9.41 -25.75
N GLU A 175 7.52 -10.39 -26.62
CA GLU A 175 8.31 -11.64 -26.61
C GLU A 175 9.78 -11.39 -27.02
#